data_AF-A0A2E8RV73-F1
#
_entry.id   AF-A0A2E8RV73-F1
#
_cell.length_a   1.000
_cell.length_b   1.000
_cell.length_c   1.000
_cell.angle_alpha   90.00
_cell.angle_beta   90.00
_cell.angle_gamma   90.00
#
_symmetry.space_group_name_H-M   'P 1'
#
loop_
_entity.id
_entity.type
_entity.pdbx_description
1 polymer ?
#
loop_
_entity_poly.entity_id
_entity_poly.type
_entity_poly.pdbx_seq_one_letter_code
_entity_poly.pdbx_strand_id
1 'polypeptide(L)'
;MTPIRPRPNRRTIGSAILVLCLLPALLSSSCVTPSVSGKKKSAEESPAQFHYKMATGLIYEKKAVAALKELAIGLNKDPHHARSHYLSGFLYMGRKNFSESVVHLKRALELDPKLLEARNSLAASYMGLKRWQDALDTLLPLIEEPLNPTPWLAHNNIGWCYYKLGNHIKSVQHLEMAIFHKKKFCLGYYNLGLVLKARGRLEHARLRLEQSRKLCPHHAQTLLELGDVYEALSRNSDAQNVYRSCRKIAEGTLLGERCKTREGSL
;
A
#
# COMPACT_ATOMS: atom_id res chain seq x y z
N MET A 1 27.02 32.17 37.59
CA MET A 1 28.50 32.06 37.71
C MET A 1 29.00 31.09 36.65
N THR A 2 30.05 31.52 35.97
CA THR A 2 30.60 31.08 34.69
C THR A 2 31.35 29.72 34.72
N PRO A 3 31.69 29.15 33.54
CA PRO A 3 31.95 27.72 33.31
C PRO A 3 33.43 27.33 33.34
N ILE A 4 33.75 26.04 33.42
CA ILE A 4 35.10 25.51 33.16
C ILE A 4 35.06 24.27 32.25
N ARG A 5 35.42 24.50 30.98
CA ARG A 5 36.29 23.66 30.13
C ARG A 5 37.32 24.63 29.54
N PRO A 6 38.50 24.25 29.01
CA PRO A 6 38.92 22.91 28.51
C PRO A 6 40.40 22.55 28.82
N ARG A 7 40.89 21.39 28.35
CA ARG A 7 41.98 21.32 27.32
C ARG A 7 42.36 19.89 26.92
N PRO A 8 42.78 19.68 25.65
CA PRO A 8 43.21 18.42 25.07
C PRO A 8 44.73 18.20 25.23
N ASN A 9 45.18 16.95 25.24
CA ASN A 9 46.60 16.62 25.26
C ASN A 9 47.12 16.38 23.83
N ARG A 10 48.08 17.20 23.41
CA ARG A 10 48.95 17.03 22.23
C ARG A 10 50.36 16.75 22.73
N ARG A 11 51.05 15.80 22.09
CA ARG A 11 52.52 15.68 21.90
C ARG A 11 52.77 14.30 21.26
N THR A 12 53.63 14.03 20.28
CA THR A 12 54.64 14.77 19.47
C THR A 12 55.11 13.75 18.40
N ILE A 13 55.19 14.11 17.12
CA ILE A 13 56.41 14.37 16.31
C ILE A 13 57.43 13.21 16.31
N GLY A 14 57.68 12.66 15.11
CA GLY A 14 58.83 11.81 14.79
C GLY A 14 58.96 11.61 13.28
N SER A 15 59.82 12.41 12.66
CA SER A 15 60.15 12.48 11.24
C SER A 15 61.03 11.32 10.77
N ALA A 16 60.92 10.88 9.51
CA ALA A 16 62.06 10.39 8.73
C ALA A 16 61.76 10.40 7.23
N ILE A 17 62.58 11.16 6.51
CA ILE A 17 62.67 11.32 5.06
C ILE A 17 63.57 10.21 4.52
N LEU A 18 63.22 9.61 3.37
CA LEU A 18 64.24 9.15 2.42
C LEU A 18 63.70 9.27 0.98
N VAL A 19 64.34 10.14 0.21
CA VAL A 19 64.18 10.35 -1.24
C VAL A 19 65.40 9.73 -1.94
N LEU A 20 65.26 9.50 -3.25
CA LEU A 20 66.24 9.14 -4.29
C LEU A 20 66.40 7.64 -4.58
N CYS A 21 66.53 7.19 -5.83
CA CYS A 21 66.34 7.72 -7.18
C CYS A 21 66.65 6.56 -8.14
N LEU A 22 66.05 6.56 -9.34
CA LEU A 22 66.66 6.32 -10.67
C LEU A 22 65.76 5.49 -11.62
N LEU A 23 65.28 6.19 -12.64
CA LEU A 23 64.90 5.67 -13.96
C LEU A 23 66.18 5.39 -14.79
N PRO A 24 66.13 4.45 -15.74
CA PRO A 24 65.91 4.80 -17.16
C PRO A 24 65.06 3.73 -17.89
N ALA A 25 64.63 3.80 -19.14
CA ALA A 25 64.33 4.82 -20.15
C ALA A 25 63.62 4.05 -21.29
N LEU A 26 62.62 4.69 -21.90
CA LEU A 26 62.19 4.59 -23.30
C LEU A 26 62.18 3.21 -23.99
N LEU A 27 60.98 2.76 -24.42
CA LEU A 27 60.75 2.37 -25.82
C LEU A 27 59.30 2.64 -26.18
N SER A 28 59.13 3.38 -27.26
CA SER A 28 57.89 3.74 -27.93
C SER A 28 57.09 2.51 -28.36
N SER A 29 55.87 2.37 -27.86
CA SER A 29 54.83 1.59 -28.54
C SER A 29 53.52 2.36 -28.48
N SER A 30 53.05 2.69 -29.67
CA SER A 30 51.84 3.44 -30.00
C SER A 30 50.66 3.20 -29.06
N CYS A 31 50.04 4.29 -28.62
CA CYS A 31 48.69 4.29 -28.07
C CYS A 31 47.73 3.67 -29.11
N VAL A 32 47.40 2.39 -28.95
CA VAL A 32 46.13 1.87 -29.45
C VAL A 32 45.13 2.11 -28.33
N THR A 33 44.45 3.25 -28.39
CA THR A 33 43.18 3.40 -27.68
C THR A 33 42.22 2.37 -28.27
N PRO A 34 41.72 1.38 -27.52
CA PRO A 34 40.56 0.64 -28.00
C PRO A 34 39.44 1.67 -28.05
N SER A 35 38.90 1.92 -29.24
CA SER A 35 37.65 2.64 -29.34
C SER A 35 36.62 1.84 -28.55
N VAL A 36 36.24 2.35 -27.38
CA VAL A 36 35.04 1.92 -26.68
C VAL A 36 33.88 2.46 -27.52
N SER A 37 33.68 1.84 -28.68
CA SER A 37 32.45 1.98 -29.44
C SER A 37 31.38 1.32 -28.59
N GLY A 38 30.66 2.18 -27.88
CA GLY A 38 29.50 1.83 -27.11
C GLY A 38 28.48 1.14 -28.00
N LYS A 39 28.50 -0.19 -27.99
CA LYS A 39 27.28 -0.97 -27.99
C LYS A 39 27.14 -1.48 -26.57
N LYS A 40 26.36 -0.76 -25.74
CA LYS A 40 25.56 -1.46 -24.72
C LYS A 40 24.80 -2.51 -25.52
N LYS A 41 25.28 -3.76 -25.54
CA LYS A 41 24.41 -4.90 -25.85
C LYS A 41 23.26 -4.72 -24.88
N SER A 42 22.11 -4.26 -25.35
CA SER A 42 20.88 -4.37 -24.60
C SER A 42 20.84 -5.82 -24.17
N ALA A 43 20.95 -6.08 -22.86
CA ALA A 43 20.77 -7.44 -22.35
C ALA A 43 19.49 -7.96 -22.99
N GLU A 44 19.58 -9.06 -23.74
CA GLU A 44 18.41 -9.63 -24.39
C GLU A 44 17.33 -9.78 -23.33
N GLU A 45 16.20 -9.12 -23.56
CA GLU A 45 15.11 -9.11 -22.61
C GLU A 45 14.63 -10.55 -22.43
N SER A 46 14.62 -11.04 -21.19
CA SER A 46 14.20 -12.42 -20.95
C SER A 46 12.76 -12.61 -21.45
N PRO A 47 12.40 -13.78 -21.99
CA PRO A 47 11.03 -14.02 -22.45
C PRO A 47 9.97 -13.73 -21.38
N ALA A 48 10.27 -14.03 -20.11
CA ALA A 48 9.38 -13.72 -18.99
C ALA A 48 9.24 -12.21 -18.74
N GLN A 49 10.33 -11.45 -18.87
CA GLN A 49 10.33 -10.00 -18.75
C GLN A 49 9.55 -9.34 -19.89
N PHE A 50 9.63 -9.87 -21.12
CA PHE A 50 8.81 -9.44 -22.26
C PHE A 50 7.32 -9.64 -21.99
N HIS A 51 6.91 -10.85 -21.59
CA HIS A 51 5.50 -11.16 -21.28
C HIS A 51 4.98 -10.36 -20.08
N TYR A 52 5.82 -10.09 -19.08
CA TYR A 52 5.50 -9.17 -17.99
C TYR A 52 5.18 -7.76 -18.52
N LYS A 53 6.02 -7.20 -19.40
CA LYS A 53 5.76 -5.87 -19.98
C LYS A 53 4.48 -5.85 -20.80
N MET A 54 4.24 -6.88 -21.62
CA MET A 54 2.98 -7.04 -22.34
C MET A 54 1.77 -7.03 -21.40
N ALA A 55 1.83 -7.81 -20.32
CA ALA A 55 0.79 -7.84 -19.31
C ALA A 55 0.55 -6.47 -18.67
N THR A 56 1.61 -5.71 -18.35
CA THR A 56 1.44 -4.34 -17.82
C THR A 56 0.72 -3.41 -18.79
N GLY A 57 1.03 -3.48 -20.09
CA GLY A 57 0.32 -2.73 -21.13
C GLY A 57 -1.17 -3.08 -21.19
N LEU A 58 -1.48 -4.38 -21.16
CA LEU A 58 -2.86 -4.87 -21.14
C LEU A 58 -3.64 -4.43 -19.90
N ILE A 59 -2.98 -4.27 -18.74
CA ILE A 59 -3.60 -3.72 -17.53
C ILE A 59 -3.99 -2.24 -17.74
N TYR A 60 -3.14 -1.44 -18.38
CA TYR A 60 -3.48 -0.05 -18.73
C TYR A 60 -4.69 0.03 -19.68
N GLU A 61 -4.81 -0.93 -20.59
CA GLU A 61 -5.98 -1.09 -21.46
C GLU A 61 -7.19 -1.74 -20.77
N LYS A 62 -7.11 -2.02 -19.47
CA LYS A 62 -8.15 -2.69 -18.66
C LYS A 62 -8.49 -4.11 -19.12
N LYS A 63 -7.60 -4.76 -19.87
CA LYS A 63 -7.75 -6.13 -20.38
C LYS A 63 -7.18 -7.17 -19.39
N ALA A 64 -7.77 -7.25 -18.20
CA ALA A 64 -7.26 -8.08 -17.10
C ALA A 64 -7.12 -9.57 -17.43
N VAL A 65 -8.04 -10.14 -18.22
CA VAL A 65 -7.97 -11.57 -18.62
C VAL A 65 -6.80 -11.81 -19.58
N ALA A 66 -6.57 -10.91 -20.53
CA ALA A 66 -5.45 -11.03 -21.45
C ALA A 66 -4.12 -10.85 -20.71
N ALA A 67 -4.05 -9.91 -19.76
CA ALA A 67 -2.88 -9.73 -18.91
C ALA A 67 -2.55 -11.00 -18.12
N LEU A 68 -3.54 -11.67 -17.52
CA LEU A 68 -3.34 -12.96 -16.83
C LEU A 68 -2.79 -14.05 -17.77
N LYS A 69 -3.24 -14.10 -19.02
CA LYS A 69 -2.71 -15.05 -20.02
C LYS A 69 -1.24 -14.78 -20.32
N GLU A 70 -0.88 -13.52 -20.58
CA GLU A 70 0.52 -13.13 -20.80
C GLU A 70 1.41 -13.48 -19.61
N LEU A 71 0.95 -13.18 -18.39
CA LEU A 71 1.67 -13.54 -17.17
C LEU A 71 1.88 -15.04 -17.03
N ALA A 72 0.87 -15.86 -17.36
CA ALA A 72 0.99 -17.31 -17.33
C ALA A 72 2.01 -17.81 -18.37
N ILE A 73 2.03 -17.24 -19.59
CA ILE A 73 3.04 -17.57 -20.60
C ILE A 73 4.44 -17.19 -20.09
N GLY A 74 4.60 -16.00 -19.52
CA GLY A 74 5.86 -15.56 -18.94
C GLY A 74 6.35 -16.46 -17.81
N LEU A 75 5.45 -16.87 -16.90
CA LEU A 75 5.76 -17.76 -15.78
C LEU A 75 6.08 -19.19 -16.24
N ASN A 76 5.53 -19.66 -17.37
CA ASN A 76 5.94 -20.92 -17.97
C ASN A 76 7.36 -20.86 -18.55
N LYS A 77 7.86 -19.67 -18.92
CA LYS A 77 9.24 -19.46 -19.37
C LYS A 77 10.20 -19.29 -18.21
N ASP A 78 9.78 -18.57 -17.17
CA ASP A 78 10.53 -18.39 -15.92
C ASP A 78 9.58 -18.37 -14.70
N PRO A 79 9.48 -19.50 -13.98
CA PRO A 79 8.68 -19.60 -12.75
C PRO A 79 9.23 -18.78 -11.56
N HIS A 80 10.39 -18.14 -11.71
CA HIS A 80 11.05 -17.35 -10.67
C HIS A 80 10.91 -15.84 -10.90
N HIS A 81 10.08 -15.42 -11.85
CA HIS A 81 9.84 -14.00 -12.11
C HIS A 81 8.88 -13.36 -11.07
N ALA A 82 9.45 -12.85 -9.98
CA ALA A 82 8.73 -12.31 -8.82
C ALA A 82 7.65 -11.28 -9.18
N ARG A 83 7.97 -10.36 -10.09
CA ARG A 83 7.05 -9.29 -10.53
C ARG A 83 5.85 -9.84 -11.31
N SER A 84 6.01 -10.93 -12.06
CA SER A 84 4.88 -11.59 -12.74
C SER A 84 3.96 -12.28 -11.73
N HIS A 85 4.53 -12.97 -10.74
CA HIS A 85 3.75 -13.51 -9.63
C HIS A 85 2.98 -12.40 -8.91
N TYR A 86 3.60 -11.27 -8.59
CA TYR A 86 2.90 -10.14 -7.97
C TYR A 86 1.72 -9.62 -8.81
N LEU A 87 1.92 -9.39 -10.11
CA LEU A 87 0.83 -8.91 -10.98
C LEU A 87 -0.30 -9.94 -11.13
N SER A 88 0.02 -11.23 -11.26
CA SER A 88 -1.00 -12.29 -11.28
C SER A 88 -1.82 -12.26 -10.00
N GLY A 89 -1.13 -12.18 -8.86
CA GLY A 89 -1.74 -12.05 -7.54
C GLY A 89 -2.66 -10.84 -7.43
N PHE A 90 -2.19 -9.67 -7.85
CA PHE A 90 -2.96 -8.43 -7.86
C PHE A 90 -4.23 -8.53 -8.75
N LEU A 91 -4.12 -9.14 -9.93
CA LEU A 91 -5.25 -9.33 -10.84
C LEU A 91 -6.27 -10.34 -10.30
N TYR A 92 -5.82 -11.45 -9.71
CA TYR A 92 -6.70 -12.39 -9.03
C TYR A 92 -7.44 -11.73 -7.85
N MET A 93 -6.75 -10.89 -7.07
CA MET A 93 -7.37 -10.10 -6.00
C MET A 93 -8.47 -9.17 -6.53
N GLY A 94 -8.21 -8.44 -7.61
CA GLY A 94 -9.19 -7.56 -8.25
C GLY A 94 -10.43 -8.30 -8.76
N ARG A 95 -10.28 -9.57 -9.15
CA ARG A 95 -11.37 -10.48 -9.53
C ARG A 95 -12.02 -11.19 -8.35
N LYS A 96 -11.63 -10.87 -7.12
CA LYS A 96 -12.07 -11.51 -5.86
C LYS A 96 -11.73 -13.00 -5.76
N ASN A 97 -10.81 -13.50 -6.60
CA ASN A 97 -10.26 -14.84 -6.44
C ASN A 97 -9.09 -14.78 -5.45
N PHE A 98 -9.43 -14.66 -4.17
CA PHE A 98 -8.44 -14.41 -3.13
C PHE A 98 -7.52 -15.61 -2.87
N SER A 99 -7.99 -16.84 -3.10
CA SER A 99 -7.17 -18.06 -2.92
C SER A 99 -6.00 -18.08 -3.91
N GLU A 100 -6.26 -17.90 -5.20
CA GLU A 100 -5.21 -17.80 -6.22
C GLU A 100 -4.31 -16.59 -6.01
N SER A 101 -4.90 -15.48 -5.55
CA SER A 101 -4.13 -14.29 -5.21
C SER A 101 -3.09 -14.56 -4.13
N VAL A 102 -3.47 -15.26 -3.05
CA VAL A 102 -2.55 -15.64 -1.97
C VAL A 102 -1.41 -16.50 -2.49
N VAL A 103 -1.67 -17.49 -3.35
CA VAL A 103 -0.64 -18.36 -3.93
C VAL A 103 0.42 -17.53 -4.67
N HIS A 104 -0.03 -16.68 -5.59
CA HIS A 104 0.87 -15.86 -6.39
C HIS A 104 1.61 -14.80 -5.56
N LEU A 105 0.95 -14.15 -4.61
CA LEU A 105 1.58 -13.10 -3.79
C LEU A 105 2.59 -13.67 -2.79
N LYS A 106 2.33 -14.84 -2.22
CA LYS A 106 3.32 -15.57 -1.42
C LYS A 106 4.55 -15.89 -2.25
N ARG A 107 4.35 -16.45 -3.44
CA ARG A 107 5.46 -16.78 -4.34
C ARG A 107 6.27 -15.54 -4.73
N ALA A 108 5.61 -14.41 -4.98
CA ALA A 108 6.30 -13.15 -5.26
C ALA A 108 7.20 -12.71 -4.09
N LEU A 109 6.73 -12.83 -2.84
CA LEU A 109 7.49 -12.46 -1.64
C LEU A 109 8.59 -13.47 -1.27
N GLU A 110 8.43 -14.75 -1.61
CA GLU A 110 9.50 -15.75 -1.52
C GLU A 110 10.66 -15.42 -2.45
N LEU A 111 10.34 -14.98 -3.68
CA LEU A 111 11.33 -14.65 -4.72
C LEU A 111 11.97 -13.27 -4.50
N ASP A 112 11.18 -12.30 -4.05
CA ASP A 112 11.65 -10.95 -3.73
C ASP A 112 10.99 -10.44 -2.42
N PRO A 113 11.63 -10.65 -1.26
CA PRO A 113 11.12 -10.18 0.03
C PRO A 113 11.02 -8.65 0.15
N LYS A 114 11.68 -7.89 -0.75
CA LYS A 114 11.67 -6.42 -0.77
C LYS A 114 10.52 -5.84 -1.60
N LEU A 115 9.69 -6.70 -2.19
CA LEU A 115 8.49 -6.28 -2.92
C LEU A 115 7.37 -5.87 -1.95
N LEU A 116 7.55 -4.75 -1.26
CA LEU A 116 6.70 -4.32 -0.14
C LEU A 116 5.22 -4.14 -0.54
N GLU A 117 4.94 -3.75 -1.78
CA GLU A 117 3.58 -3.68 -2.32
C GLU A 117 2.86 -5.04 -2.31
N ALA A 118 3.59 -6.14 -2.49
CA ALA A 118 3.01 -7.48 -2.45
C ALA A 118 2.53 -7.87 -1.05
N ARG A 119 3.16 -7.36 0.03
CA ARG A 119 2.70 -7.61 1.41
C ARG A 119 1.32 -7.01 1.67
N ASN A 120 1.07 -5.79 1.20
CA ASN A 120 -0.25 -5.16 1.31
C ASN A 120 -1.32 -5.90 0.51
N SER A 121 -1.01 -6.33 -0.72
CA SER A 121 -1.93 -7.12 -1.53
C SER A 121 -2.20 -8.50 -0.91
N LEU A 122 -1.18 -9.12 -0.31
CA LEU A 122 -1.32 -10.44 0.31
C LEU A 122 -2.25 -10.35 1.52
N ALA A 123 -2.04 -9.35 2.36
CA ALA A 123 -2.91 -9.09 3.50
C ALA A 123 -4.35 -8.76 3.07
N ALA A 124 -4.54 -7.95 2.03
CA ALA A 124 -5.86 -7.67 1.48
C ALA A 124 -6.57 -8.93 0.96
N SER A 125 -5.82 -9.88 0.39
CA SER A 125 -6.34 -11.17 -0.05
C SER A 125 -6.71 -12.07 1.13
N TYR A 126 -5.90 -12.09 2.19
CA TYR A 126 -6.27 -12.74 3.45
C TYR A 126 -7.53 -12.14 4.07
N MET A 127 -7.66 -10.82 4.08
CA MET A 127 -8.88 -10.12 4.51
C MET A 127 -10.10 -10.53 3.66
N GLY A 128 -9.93 -10.68 2.34
CA GLY A 128 -10.98 -11.19 1.45
C GLY A 128 -11.43 -12.60 1.80
N LEU A 129 -10.51 -13.45 2.27
CA LEU A 129 -10.77 -14.78 2.81
C LEU A 129 -11.24 -14.77 4.28
N LYS A 130 -11.40 -13.60 4.90
CA LYS A 130 -11.69 -13.42 6.33
C LYS A 130 -10.64 -14.05 7.26
N ARG A 131 -9.43 -14.25 6.75
CA ARG A 131 -8.25 -14.72 7.50
C ARG A 131 -7.55 -13.53 8.16
N TRP A 132 -8.21 -12.96 9.16
CA TRP A 132 -7.80 -11.69 9.76
C TRP A 132 -6.44 -11.76 10.47
N GLN A 133 -6.14 -12.88 11.13
CA GLN A 133 -4.86 -13.06 11.82
C GLN A 133 -3.71 -13.16 10.82
N ASP A 134 -3.83 -13.96 9.75
CA ASP A 134 -2.80 -14.03 8.70
C ASP A 134 -2.54 -12.66 8.06
N ALA A 135 -3.59 -11.84 7.89
CA ALA A 135 -3.44 -10.48 7.40
C ALA A 135 -2.66 -9.59 8.38
N LEU A 136 -2.90 -9.71 9.69
CA LEU A 136 -2.12 -9.00 10.72
C LEU A 136 -0.66 -9.43 10.73
N ASP A 137 -0.40 -10.73 10.69
CA ASP A 137 0.96 -11.29 10.71
C ASP A 137 1.76 -10.82 9.47
N THR A 138 1.07 -10.59 8.35
CA THR A 138 1.67 -10.03 7.13
C THR A 138 1.93 -8.51 7.23
N LEU A 139 1.06 -7.75 7.90
CA LEU A 139 1.08 -6.29 7.91
C LEU A 139 1.90 -5.68 9.06
N LEU A 140 1.96 -6.33 10.22
CA LEU A 140 2.69 -5.79 11.39
C LEU A 140 4.19 -5.60 11.10
N PRO A 141 4.90 -6.53 10.43
CA PRO A 141 6.27 -6.27 10.03
C PRO A 141 6.38 -5.12 9.01
N LEU A 142 5.38 -4.97 8.12
CA LEU A 142 5.39 -3.95 7.07
C LEU A 142 5.30 -2.51 7.61
N ILE A 143 4.68 -2.28 8.77
CA ILE A 143 4.64 -0.94 9.38
C ILE A 143 5.95 -0.56 10.07
N GLU A 144 6.82 -1.53 10.36
CA GLU A 144 8.17 -1.29 10.89
C GLU A 144 9.20 -1.04 9.78
N GLU A 145 8.85 -1.29 8.50
CA GLU A 145 9.73 -1.07 7.36
C GLU A 145 9.88 0.44 7.05
N PRO A 146 11.08 1.03 7.19
CA PRO A 146 11.26 2.48 6.99
C PRO A 146 10.97 2.95 5.56
N LEU A 147 11.09 2.04 4.60
CA LEU A 147 10.86 2.29 3.18
C LEU A 147 9.45 1.90 2.72
N ASN A 148 8.53 1.61 3.64
CA ASN A 148 7.15 1.32 3.28
C ASN A 148 6.56 2.51 2.49
N PRO A 149 6.17 2.32 1.21
CA PRO A 149 5.66 3.42 0.40
C PRO A 149 4.23 3.80 0.75
N THR A 150 3.53 2.95 1.52
CA THR A 150 2.08 3.05 1.78
C THR A 150 1.70 2.79 3.25
N PRO A 151 2.35 3.42 4.24
CA PRO A 151 2.10 3.16 5.66
C PRO A 151 0.64 3.44 6.07
N TRP A 152 0.01 4.44 5.46
CA TRP A 152 -1.41 4.75 5.69
C TRP A 152 -2.33 3.58 5.32
N LEU A 153 -2.00 2.83 4.27
CA LEU A 153 -2.81 1.71 3.79
C LEU A 153 -2.61 0.49 4.68
N ALA A 154 -1.35 0.21 5.07
CA ALA A 154 -1.02 -0.87 6.00
C ALA A 154 -1.73 -0.65 7.34
N HIS A 155 -1.59 0.54 7.95
CA HIS A 155 -2.29 0.88 9.19
C HIS A 155 -3.82 0.80 9.06
N ASN A 156 -4.40 1.22 7.94
CA ASN A 156 -5.84 1.08 7.73
C ASN A 156 -6.29 -0.38 7.72
N ASN A 157 -5.56 -1.24 7.02
CA ASN A 157 -5.88 -2.66 6.92
C ASN A 157 -5.67 -3.37 8.26
N ILE A 158 -4.61 -3.04 9.01
CA ILE A 158 -4.39 -3.52 10.38
C ILE A 158 -5.57 -3.11 11.27
N GLY A 159 -5.96 -1.84 11.21
CA GLY A 159 -7.09 -1.31 11.97
C GLY A 159 -8.39 -2.05 11.66
N TRP A 160 -8.65 -2.35 10.39
CA TRP A 160 -9.80 -3.15 9.98
C TRP A 160 -9.73 -4.60 10.47
N CYS A 161 -8.55 -5.24 10.43
CA CYS A 161 -8.38 -6.59 10.96
C CYS A 161 -8.66 -6.64 12.46
N TYR A 162 -8.12 -5.70 13.24
CA TYR A 162 -8.41 -5.60 14.67
C TYR A 162 -9.89 -5.35 14.95
N TYR A 163 -10.58 -4.54 14.13
CA TYR A 163 -12.03 -4.37 14.25
C TYR A 163 -12.77 -5.69 14.06
N LYS A 164 -12.42 -6.47 13.03
CA LYS A 164 -13.03 -7.78 12.76
C LYS A 164 -12.72 -8.85 13.81
N LEU A 165 -11.61 -8.71 14.51
CA LEU A 165 -11.24 -9.53 15.66
C LEU A 165 -11.80 -9.01 17.00
N GLY A 166 -12.61 -7.94 16.99
CA GLY A 166 -13.24 -7.36 18.18
C GLY A 166 -12.33 -6.48 19.04
N ASN A 167 -11.06 -6.29 18.65
CA ASN A 167 -10.15 -5.39 19.35
C ASN A 167 -10.32 -3.94 18.88
N HIS A 168 -11.39 -3.29 19.35
CA HIS A 168 -11.74 -1.94 18.92
C HIS A 168 -10.73 -0.87 19.37
N ILE A 169 -9.95 -1.13 20.44
CA ILE A 169 -8.93 -0.19 20.94
C ILE A 169 -7.76 -0.11 19.96
N LYS A 170 -7.15 -1.26 19.63
CA LYS A 170 -6.06 -1.30 18.64
C LYS A 170 -6.54 -0.86 17.27
N SER A 171 -7.79 -1.18 16.91
CA SER A 171 -8.40 -0.72 15.67
C SER A 171 -8.38 0.81 15.55
N VAL A 172 -8.86 1.54 16.57
CA VAL A 172 -8.85 3.01 16.59
C VAL A 172 -7.43 3.55 16.47
N GLN A 173 -6.48 3.03 17.25
CA GLN A 173 -5.08 3.49 17.22
C GLN A 173 -4.47 3.40 15.82
N HIS A 174 -4.64 2.27 15.14
CA HIS A 174 -4.10 2.11 13.78
C HIS A 174 -4.87 2.92 12.74
N LEU A 175 -6.18 3.10 12.87
CA LEU A 175 -6.93 3.98 11.96
C LEU A 175 -6.57 5.45 12.13
N GLU A 176 -6.25 5.89 13.35
CA GLU A 176 -5.69 7.21 13.64
C GLU A 176 -4.30 7.38 13.00
N MET A 177 -3.43 6.36 13.07
CA MET A 177 -2.15 6.37 12.36
C MET A 177 -2.33 6.43 10.83
N ALA A 178 -3.33 5.75 10.29
CA ALA A 178 -3.62 5.79 8.85
C ALA A 178 -3.93 7.22 8.36
N ILE A 179 -4.80 7.93 9.08
CA ILE A 179 -5.14 9.34 8.75
C ILE A 179 -4.02 10.32 9.10
N PHE A 180 -3.15 9.99 10.06
CA PHE A 180 -1.94 10.75 10.37
C PHE A 180 -0.97 10.73 9.18
N HIS A 181 -0.63 9.53 8.67
CA HIS A 181 0.25 9.38 7.52
C HIS A 181 -0.34 9.97 6.22
N LYS A 182 -1.66 9.89 6.05
CA LYS A 182 -2.34 10.45 4.87
C LYS A 182 -3.61 11.20 5.27
N LYS A 183 -3.47 12.49 5.57
CA LYS A 183 -4.57 13.38 6.00
C LYS A 183 -5.76 13.44 5.04
N LYS A 184 -5.55 13.21 3.74
CA LYS A 184 -6.59 13.16 2.69
C LYS A 184 -6.97 11.72 2.30
N PHE A 185 -7.06 10.81 3.27
CA PHE A 185 -7.45 9.42 3.04
C PHE A 185 -8.87 9.16 3.54
N CYS A 186 -9.86 9.27 2.64
CA CYS A 186 -11.27 9.21 3.03
C CYS A 186 -11.68 7.86 3.64
N LEU A 187 -11.15 6.74 3.13
CA LEU A 187 -11.45 5.40 3.67
C LEU A 187 -10.95 5.23 5.11
N GLY A 188 -9.86 5.89 5.50
CA GLY A 188 -9.37 5.87 6.88
C GLY A 188 -10.36 6.54 7.85
N TYR A 189 -10.91 7.70 7.46
CA TYR A 189 -11.96 8.37 8.24
C TYR A 189 -13.26 7.56 8.28
N TYR A 190 -13.65 6.96 7.16
CA TYR A 190 -14.82 6.08 7.09
C TYR A 190 -14.69 4.89 8.06
N ASN A 191 -13.58 4.15 7.98
CA ASN A 191 -13.33 3.01 8.85
C ASN A 191 -13.26 3.42 10.32
N LEU A 192 -12.61 4.55 10.64
CA LEU A 192 -12.58 5.07 12.01
C LEU A 192 -13.99 5.42 12.52
N GLY A 193 -14.81 6.03 11.66
CA GLY A 193 -16.21 6.32 11.94
C GLY A 193 -17.02 5.07 12.28
N LEU A 194 -16.86 3.99 11.50
CA LEU A 194 -17.51 2.70 11.76
C LEU A 194 -17.14 2.11 13.12
N VAL A 195 -15.84 2.12 13.45
CA VAL A 195 -15.35 1.56 14.71
C VAL A 195 -15.84 2.40 15.90
N LEU A 196 -15.88 3.73 15.76
CA LEU A 196 -16.41 4.62 16.79
C LEU A 196 -17.93 4.43 16.99
N LYS A 197 -18.69 4.23 15.91
CA LYS A 197 -20.13 3.88 15.94
C LYS A 197 -20.33 2.57 16.71
N ALA A 198 -19.55 1.53 16.39
CA ALA A 198 -19.60 0.23 17.08
C ALA A 198 -19.24 0.30 18.57
N ARG A 199 -18.48 1.34 18.98
CA ARG A 199 -18.17 1.63 20.39
C ARG A 199 -19.19 2.56 21.08
N GLY A 200 -20.30 2.91 20.42
CA GLY A 200 -21.30 3.85 20.95
C GLY A 200 -20.83 5.31 21.00
N ARG A 201 -19.66 5.64 20.42
CA ARG A 201 -19.12 7.01 20.41
C ARG A 201 -19.71 7.79 19.23
N LEU A 202 -21.04 7.96 19.23
CA LEU A 202 -21.82 8.44 18.08
C LEU A 202 -21.38 9.83 17.57
N GLU A 203 -21.19 10.81 18.46
CA GLU A 203 -20.72 12.15 18.03
C GLU A 203 -19.31 12.10 17.39
N HIS A 204 -18.41 11.28 17.92
CA HIS A 204 -17.10 11.11 17.31
C HIS A 204 -17.21 10.40 15.96
N ALA A 205 -18.08 9.39 15.85
CA ALA A 205 -18.34 8.69 14.59
C ALA A 205 -18.86 9.65 13.52
N ARG A 206 -19.84 10.51 13.88
CA ARG A 206 -20.39 11.55 13.01
C ARG A 206 -19.29 12.43 12.44
N LEU A 207 -18.43 12.99 13.29
CA LEU A 207 -17.34 13.88 12.85
C LEU A 207 -16.39 13.19 11.86
N ARG A 208 -16.06 11.92 12.08
CA ARG A 208 -15.17 11.17 11.15
C ARG A 208 -15.87 10.82 9.85
N LEU A 209 -17.14 10.42 9.88
CA LEU A 209 -17.92 10.15 8.68
C LEU A 209 -18.20 11.41 7.86
N GLU A 210 -18.43 12.56 8.51
CA GLU A 210 -18.51 13.87 7.83
C GLU A 210 -17.21 14.23 7.11
N GLN A 211 -16.06 14.00 7.75
CA GLN A 211 -14.77 14.21 7.13
C GLN A 211 -14.54 13.25 5.95
N SER A 212 -14.95 11.99 6.07
CA SER A 212 -14.96 11.04 4.95
C SER A 212 -15.84 11.53 3.81
N ARG A 213 -17.04 12.04 4.09
CA ARG A 213 -17.98 12.57 3.08
C ARG A 213 -17.37 13.78 2.36
N LYS A 214 -16.73 14.69 3.11
CA LYS A 214 -16.06 15.87 2.53
C LYS A 214 -14.96 15.48 1.55
N LEU A 215 -14.18 14.44 1.86
CA LEU A 215 -13.08 13.97 1.01
C LEU A 215 -13.57 13.10 -0.16
N CYS A 216 -14.64 12.32 0.04
CA CYS A 216 -15.20 11.39 -0.94
C CYS A 216 -16.73 11.56 -1.02
N PRO A 217 -17.23 12.63 -1.69
CA PRO A 217 -18.65 12.98 -1.70
C PRO A 217 -19.54 11.94 -2.41
N HIS A 218 -18.95 11.10 -3.27
CA HIS A 218 -19.65 10.06 -4.02
C HIS A 218 -19.53 8.67 -3.38
N HIS A 219 -19.02 8.57 -2.14
CA HIS A 219 -18.95 7.29 -1.44
C HIS A 219 -20.28 7.03 -0.71
N ALA A 220 -21.22 6.37 -1.41
CA ALA A 220 -22.57 6.11 -0.90
C ALA A 220 -22.60 5.36 0.45
N GLN A 221 -21.65 4.45 0.68
CA GLN A 221 -21.58 3.72 1.95
C GLN A 221 -21.29 4.66 3.14
N THR A 222 -20.45 5.69 2.97
CA THR A 222 -20.26 6.71 4.03
C THR A 222 -21.57 7.44 4.34
N LEU A 223 -22.38 7.73 3.32
CA LEU A 223 -23.65 8.45 3.51
C LEU A 223 -24.68 7.62 4.24
N LEU A 224 -24.81 6.33 3.91
CA LEU A 224 -25.66 5.39 4.64
C LEU A 224 -25.26 5.34 6.12
N GLU A 225 -23.97 5.12 6.40
CA GLU A 225 -23.47 4.98 7.78
C GLU A 225 -23.60 6.29 8.57
N LEU A 226 -23.42 7.44 7.91
CA LEU A 226 -23.63 8.75 8.52
C LEU A 226 -25.11 8.99 8.83
N GLY A 227 -26.02 8.56 7.96
CA GLY A 227 -27.46 8.61 8.23
C GLY A 227 -27.86 7.79 9.44
N ASP A 228 -27.34 6.56 9.55
CA ASP A 228 -27.59 5.71 10.72
C ASP A 228 -27.07 6.37 12.02
N VAL A 229 -25.92 7.05 11.95
CA VAL A 229 -25.38 7.78 13.11
C VAL A 229 -26.25 8.98 13.47
N TYR A 230 -26.78 9.71 12.47
CA TYR A 230 -27.71 10.80 12.73
C TYR A 230 -29.03 10.34 13.35
N GLU A 231 -29.61 9.23 12.89
CA GLU A 231 -30.79 8.63 13.51
C GLU A 231 -30.53 8.28 14.98
N ALA A 232 -29.40 7.63 15.26
CA ALA A 232 -29.01 7.26 16.62
C ALA A 232 -28.77 8.48 17.53
N LEU A 233 -28.52 9.65 16.94
CA LEU A 233 -28.41 10.95 17.63
C LEU A 233 -29.73 11.75 17.61
N SER A 234 -30.83 11.16 17.14
CA SER A 234 -32.15 11.81 16.97
C SER A 234 -32.14 13.05 16.05
N ARG A 235 -31.19 13.12 15.12
CA ARG A 235 -31.05 14.19 14.11
C ARG A 235 -31.71 13.77 12.79
N ASN A 236 -33.03 13.58 12.84
CA ASN A 236 -33.79 12.97 11.74
C ASN A 236 -33.74 13.75 10.42
N SER A 237 -33.72 15.09 10.48
CA SER A 237 -33.60 15.94 9.29
C SER A 237 -32.26 15.75 8.57
N ASP A 238 -31.16 15.67 9.33
CA ASP A 238 -29.83 15.40 8.78
C ASP A 238 -29.74 13.99 8.20
N ALA A 239 -30.30 12.99 8.90
CA ALA A 239 -30.37 11.61 8.43
C ALA A 239 -31.11 11.50 7.09
N GLN A 240 -32.31 12.10 6.98
CA GLN A 240 -33.10 12.10 5.76
C GLN A 240 -32.33 12.73 4.58
N ASN A 241 -31.64 13.85 4.82
CA ASN A 241 -30.82 14.51 3.79
C ASN A 241 -29.70 13.61 3.27
N VAL A 242 -28.95 12.94 4.15
CA VAL A 242 -27.85 12.08 3.71
C VAL A 242 -28.33 10.78 3.06
N TYR A 243 -29.46 10.21 3.50
CA TYR A 243 -30.06 9.06 2.80
C TYR A 243 -30.56 9.41 1.41
N ARG A 244 -31.16 10.58 1.23
CA ARG A 244 -31.54 11.09 -0.09
C ARG A 244 -30.34 11.20 -1.02
N SER A 245 -29.22 11.76 -0.52
CA SER A 245 -27.96 11.81 -1.28
C SER A 245 -27.41 10.41 -1.58
N CYS A 246 -27.43 9.49 -0.61
CA CYS A 246 -27.02 8.11 -0.80
C CYS A 246 -27.82 7.44 -1.92
N ARG A 247 -29.16 7.55 -1.86
CA ARG A 247 -30.08 6.97 -2.85
C ARG A 247 -29.78 7.48 -4.26
N LYS A 248 -29.54 8.78 -4.42
CA LYS A 248 -29.16 9.37 -5.72
C LYS A 248 -27.83 8.85 -6.25
N ILE A 249 -26.82 8.71 -5.38
CA ILE A 249 -25.48 8.24 -5.78
C ILE A 249 -25.49 6.74 -6.10
N ALA A 250 -26.28 5.96 -5.39
CA ALA A 250 -26.33 4.50 -5.49
C ALA A 250 -27.59 4.01 -6.24
N GLU A 251 -28.17 4.84 -7.10
CA GLU A 251 -29.39 4.52 -7.85
C GLU A 251 -29.25 3.21 -8.64
N GLY A 252 -30.31 2.39 -8.65
CA GLY A 252 -30.32 1.09 -9.32
C GLY A 252 -29.46 0.00 -8.65
N THR A 253 -28.92 0.26 -7.45
CA THR A 253 -28.16 -0.73 -6.67
C THR A 253 -28.91 -1.15 -5.41
N LEU A 254 -28.56 -2.31 -4.84
CA LEU A 254 -29.06 -2.76 -3.53
C LEU A 254 -28.78 -1.73 -2.41
N LEU A 255 -27.67 -0.99 -2.51
CA LEU A 255 -27.35 0.05 -1.55
C LEU A 255 -28.29 1.25 -1.68
N GLY A 256 -28.65 1.63 -2.92
CA GLY A 256 -29.62 2.68 -3.20
C GLY A 256 -31.00 2.35 -2.63
N GLU A 257 -31.46 1.10 -2.81
CA GLU A 257 -32.72 0.63 -2.23
C GLU A 257 -32.70 0.65 -0.70
N ARG A 258 -31.59 0.23 -0.07
CA ARG A 258 -31.43 0.35 1.37
C ARG A 258 -31.52 1.80 1.84
N CYS A 259 -30.87 2.73 1.15
CA CYS A 259 -30.94 4.15 1.47
C CYS A 259 -32.35 4.72 1.28
N LYS A 260 -33.10 4.25 0.27
CA LYS A 260 -34.51 4.61 0.06
C LYS A 260 -35.40 4.12 1.21
N THR A 261 -35.23 2.89 1.65
CA THR A 261 -35.99 2.34 2.79
C THR A 261 -35.73 3.14 4.06
N ARG A 262 -34.46 3.46 4.36
CA ARG A 262 -34.11 4.28 5.53
C ARG A 262 -34.64 5.71 5.42
N GLU A 263 -34.57 6.33 4.24
CA GLU A 263 -35.15 7.67 3.98
C GLU A 263 -36.65 7.72 4.29
N GLY A 264 -37.41 6.66 3.95
CA GLY A 264 -38.85 6.60 4.17
C GLY A 264 -39.29 6.14 5.57
N SER A 265 -38.36 5.76 6.44
CA SER A 265 -38.64 5.29 7.81
C SER A 265 -38.55 6.41 8.86
N LEU A 266 -38.24 7.65 8.44
CA LEU A 266 -38.06 8.83 9.28
C LEU A 266 -39.19 9.83 9.07
#